data_AF-X6Q1B5-F1
#
_entry.id   AF-X6Q1B5-F1
#
_cell.length_a   1.000
_cell.length_b   1.000
_cell.length_c   1.000
_cell.angle_alpha   90.00
_cell.angle_beta   90.00
_cell.angle_gamma   90.00
#
_symmetry.space_group_name_H-M   'P 1'
#
loop_
_entity.id
_entity.type
_entity.pdbx_description
1 polymer ?
#
loop_
_entity_poly.entity_id
_entity_poly.type
_entity_poly.pdbx_seq_one_letter_code
_entity_poly.pdbx_strand_id
1 'polypeptide(L)'
;MKRLALYFVGLVCIFCNCTAQTVSSSAKDNSQQNQNKQLQQNVKGQKSTPTYSIISVENTYKLRWTGKAFTGLQKDKANTWLIKAVVKGLDAKWLKHPFSITTKDVWLLKDSLQKDVVAIVALESAEVRWSFPTINKEYFMIEECEAPLYAVPYFINGRVYIICLTPSFQIKGDEMYPTIDRKELQEKVLMPLMQSFK
;
A
#
# COMPACT_ATOMS: atom_id res chain seq x y z
N MET A 1 -18.94 13.04 14.76
CA MET A 1 -17.99 11.89 14.84
C MET A 1 -16.62 12.37 14.40
N LYS A 2 -15.61 12.20 15.25
CA LYS A 2 -14.27 12.80 15.09
C LYS A 2 -13.53 12.17 13.92
N ARG A 3 -13.05 13.00 12.98
CA ARG A 3 -12.20 12.63 11.85
C ARG A 3 -10.82 12.19 12.38
N LEU A 4 -10.40 10.97 12.09
CA LEU A 4 -9.04 10.50 12.34
C LEU A 4 -8.17 10.96 11.18
N ALA A 5 -7.35 11.97 11.43
CA ALA A 5 -6.33 12.44 10.51
C ALA A 5 -5.26 11.34 10.35
N LEU A 6 -5.00 10.91 9.12
CA LEU A 6 -3.79 10.16 8.81
C LEU A 6 -2.59 11.09 8.98
N TYR A 7 -1.80 10.86 10.03
CA TYR A 7 -0.51 11.51 10.20
C TYR A 7 0.53 10.79 9.33
N PHE A 8 0.66 11.19 8.06
CA PHE A 8 1.89 10.98 7.29
C PHE A 8 2.90 12.06 7.71
N VAL A 9 3.53 11.89 8.87
CA VAL A 9 4.64 12.75 9.30
C VAL A 9 5.93 12.06 8.91
N GLY A 10 6.63 12.62 7.92
CA GLY A 10 7.98 12.18 7.60
C GLY A 10 8.50 12.51 6.20
N LEU A 11 8.13 13.65 5.60
CA LEU A 11 8.80 14.13 4.39
C LEU A 11 9.03 15.64 4.41
N VAL A 12 9.70 16.13 5.45
CA VAL A 12 10.29 17.47 5.45
C VAL A 12 11.64 17.40 6.14
N CYS A 13 12.69 17.83 5.43
CA CYS A 13 14.07 18.04 5.88
C CYS A 13 14.95 16.79 6.10
N ILE A 14 15.70 16.38 5.08
CA ILE A 14 17.18 16.33 5.07
C ILE A 14 17.63 16.41 3.61
N PHE A 15 17.72 17.63 3.08
CA PHE A 15 18.71 18.00 2.05
C PHE A 15 19.18 19.42 2.40
N CYS A 16 19.93 19.51 3.49
CA CYS A 16 20.73 20.69 3.78
C CYS A 16 22.18 20.22 3.90
N ASN A 17 22.92 20.41 2.82
CA ASN A 17 24.30 20.88 2.84
C ASN A 17 24.62 21.42 1.45
N CYS A 18 24.67 22.74 1.32
CA CYS A 18 25.81 23.46 0.76
C CYS A 18 25.53 24.96 0.77
N THR A 19 26.37 25.67 1.52
CA THR A 19 26.53 27.12 1.57
C THR A 19 26.99 27.69 0.22
N ALA A 20 26.30 28.72 -0.27
CA ALA A 20 26.91 29.91 -0.89
C ALA A 20 25.86 31.05 -0.95
N GLN A 21 26.25 32.23 -0.48
CA GLN A 21 25.54 33.52 -0.57
C GLN A 21 25.22 33.86 -2.05
N THR A 22 24.19 34.63 -2.43
CA THR A 22 24.05 36.09 -2.21
C THR A 22 22.65 36.58 -2.70
N VAL A 23 21.97 37.41 -1.88
CA VAL A 23 21.04 38.55 -2.16
C VAL A 23 19.82 38.41 -3.12
N SER A 24 18.64 38.48 -2.49
CA SER A 24 17.44 39.34 -2.73
C SER A 24 16.82 39.61 -4.12
N SER A 25 15.53 39.26 -4.19
CA SER A 25 14.35 39.96 -4.78
C SER A 25 14.22 40.16 -6.30
N SER A 26 13.29 39.46 -6.95
CA SER A 26 11.87 39.87 -7.00
C SER A 26 11.02 38.72 -7.57
N ALA A 27 9.88 38.46 -6.95
CA ALA A 27 8.96 37.39 -7.30
C ALA A 27 7.92 37.91 -8.31
N LYS A 28 7.80 37.24 -9.46
CA LYS A 28 6.54 37.16 -10.22
C LYS A 28 6.55 35.91 -11.13
N ASP A 29 5.52 35.09 -10.98
CA ASP A 29 4.96 34.16 -11.97
C ASP A 29 5.74 32.93 -12.46
N ASN A 30 6.43 32.18 -11.58
CA ASN A 30 7.06 30.90 -11.97
C ASN A 30 6.58 29.64 -11.21
N SER A 31 5.62 29.75 -10.27
CA SER A 31 5.24 28.59 -9.44
C SER A 31 4.45 27.51 -10.20
N GLN A 32 3.64 27.88 -11.19
CA GLN A 32 2.86 26.91 -11.98
C GLN A 32 3.67 26.22 -13.08
N GLN A 33 4.74 26.85 -13.59
CA GLN A 33 5.53 26.29 -14.68
C GLN A 33 6.48 25.18 -14.19
N ASN A 34 6.92 25.24 -12.93
CA ASN A 34 7.80 24.22 -12.35
C ASN A 34 7.07 22.93 -11.94
N GLN A 35 5.81 23.00 -11.51
CA GLN A 35 4.99 21.80 -11.27
C GLN A 35 4.74 21.04 -12.58
N ASN A 36 4.43 21.76 -13.67
CA ASN A 36 4.25 21.14 -14.98
C ASN A 36 5.57 20.60 -15.58
N LYS A 37 6.73 21.22 -15.33
CA LYS A 37 8.03 20.68 -15.77
C LYS A 37 8.43 19.40 -15.03
N GLN A 38 8.13 19.28 -13.72
CA GLN A 38 8.33 18.02 -13.00
C GLN A 38 7.37 16.93 -13.49
N LEU A 39 6.12 17.27 -13.84
CA LEU A 39 5.20 16.31 -14.46
C LEU A 39 5.62 15.91 -15.88
N GLN A 40 6.17 16.85 -16.67
CA GLN A 40 6.52 16.64 -18.08
C GLN A 40 7.86 15.93 -18.30
N GLN A 41 8.82 16.02 -17.37
CA GLN A 41 10.09 15.28 -17.51
C GLN A 41 9.93 13.76 -17.38
N ASN A 42 8.81 13.27 -16.84
CA ASN A 42 8.47 11.84 -16.79
C ASN A 42 7.74 11.33 -18.05
N VAL A 43 7.45 12.20 -19.04
CA VAL A 43 6.77 11.80 -20.29
C VAL A 43 7.79 11.52 -21.39
N LYS A 44 8.78 10.67 -21.10
CA LYS A 44 9.64 10.06 -22.12
C LYS A 44 9.47 8.55 -22.11
N GLY A 45 8.36 8.11 -22.70
CA GLY A 45 8.30 6.93 -23.58
C GLY A 45 8.97 5.64 -23.13
N GLN A 46 8.97 5.29 -21.83
CA GLN A 46 9.35 3.95 -21.40
C GLN A 46 8.23 3.39 -20.54
N LYS A 47 7.59 2.36 -21.07
CA LYS A 47 6.58 1.53 -20.41
C LYS A 47 7.31 0.65 -19.39
N SER A 48 8.02 1.24 -18.44
CA SER A 48 8.72 0.48 -17.41
C SER A 48 7.69 0.02 -16.40
N THR A 49 7.44 -1.28 -16.41
CA THR A 49 6.85 -1.99 -15.28
C THR A 49 7.56 -1.57 -14.00
N PRO A 50 6.83 -1.15 -12.94
CA PRO A 50 7.45 -0.75 -11.69
C PRO A 50 8.17 -1.94 -11.07
N THR A 51 9.39 -1.71 -10.61
CA THR A 51 10.23 -2.69 -9.92
C THR A 51 10.23 -2.40 -8.42
N TYR A 52 10.36 -3.45 -7.61
CA TYR A 52 10.31 -3.32 -6.16
C TYR A 52 11.46 -4.07 -5.49
N SER A 53 12.03 -3.47 -4.45
CA SER A 53 12.91 -4.18 -3.52
C SER A 53 12.55 -3.84 -2.08
N ILE A 54 12.69 -4.82 -1.19
CA ILE A 54 12.40 -4.65 0.24
C ILE A 54 13.60 -3.94 0.88
N ILE A 55 13.32 -2.84 1.58
CA ILE A 55 14.31 -2.14 2.42
C ILE A 55 14.29 -2.76 3.82
N SER A 56 13.11 -2.83 4.43
CA SER A 56 12.94 -3.33 5.79
C SER A 56 11.49 -3.74 6.06
N VAL A 57 11.30 -4.52 7.12
CA VAL A 57 9.99 -4.83 7.71
C VAL A 57 9.98 -4.20 9.09
N GLU A 58 9.11 -3.22 9.33
CA GLU A 58 9.11 -2.46 10.59
C GLU A 58 8.22 -3.11 11.63
N ASN A 59 6.97 -3.33 11.28
CA ASN A 59 5.96 -3.79 12.22
C ASN A 59 5.38 -5.12 11.77
N THR A 60 5.09 -5.97 12.74
CA THR A 60 4.26 -7.16 12.53
C THR A 60 3.18 -7.17 13.60
N TYR A 61 1.92 -7.19 13.17
CA TYR A 61 0.78 -7.26 14.05
C TYR A 61 0.01 -8.56 13.84
N LYS A 62 -0.30 -9.27 14.93
CA LYS A 62 -1.15 -10.48 14.91
C LYS A 62 -2.48 -10.19 15.59
N LEU A 63 -3.57 -10.37 14.85
CA LEU A 63 -4.94 -10.17 15.31
C LEU A 63 -5.83 -11.36 14.97
N ARG A 64 -7.01 -11.38 15.57
CA ARG A 64 -8.10 -12.26 15.18
C ARG A 64 -9.36 -11.44 14.93
N TRP A 65 -10.06 -11.73 13.83
CA TRP A 65 -11.43 -11.29 13.60
C TRP A 65 -12.38 -12.39 14.07
N THR A 66 -13.43 -12.03 14.81
CA THR A 66 -14.37 -12.99 15.40
C THR A 66 -15.67 -13.15 14.62
N GLY A 67 -15.81 -12.53 13.45
CA GLY A 67 -17.10 -12.35 12.78
C GLY A 67 -17.84 -11.07 13.23
N LYS A 68 -17.38 -10.44 14.32
CA LYS A 68 -18.01 -9.25 14.90
C LYS A 68 -17.02 -8.15 15.29
N ALA A 69 -15.88 -8.53 15.87
CA ALA A 69 -14.89 -7.59 16.37
C ALA A 69 -13.46 -8.12 16.18
N PHE A 70 -12.50 -7.20 16.20
CA PHE A 70 -11.09 -7.54 16.28
C PHE A 70 -10.68 -7.83 17.72
N THR A 71 -9.85 -8.85 17.92
CA THR A 71 -9.21 -9.20 19.20
C THR A 71 -7.71 -9.40 19.00
N GLY A 72 -6.96 -9.37 20.10
CA GLY A 72 -5.50 -9.54 20.11
C GLY A 72 -4.79 -8.40 20.86
N LEU A 73 -3.60 -8.71 21.38
CA LEU A 73 -2.78 -7.77 22.18
C LEU A 73 -2.39 -6.49 21.41
N GLN A 74 -2.29 -6.58 20.08
CA GLN A 74 -1.84 -5.48 19.22
C GLN A 74 -3.00 -4.78 18.48
N LYS A 75 -4.25 -5.00 18.91
CA LYS A 75 -5.45 -4.45 18.24
C LYS A 75 -5.40 -2.94 18.07
N ASP A 76 -4.92 -2.24 19.09
CA ASP A 76 -4.91 -0.77 19.10
C ASP A 76 -3.72 -0.17 18.32
N LYS A 77 -2.77 -1.02 17.88
CA LYS A 77 -1.64 -0.62 17.02
C LYS A 77 -1.89 -0.91 15.55
N ALA A 78 -2.55 -2.02 15.27
CA ALA A 78 -2.84 -2.44 13.91
C ALA A 78 -3.91 -1.55 13.25
N ASN A 79 -3.79 -1.35 11.94
CA ASN A 79 -4.80 -0.62 11.16
C ASN A 79 -6.03 -1.50 10.90
N THR A 80 -6.89 -1.64 11.91
CA THR A 80 -8.11 -2.45 11.86
C THR A 80 -9.12 -1.96 10.83
N TRP A 81 -9.13 -0.66 10.54
CA TRP A 81 -9.95 -0.08 9.48
C TRP A 81 -9.51 -0.60 8.11
N LEU A 82 -8.23 -0.53 7.79
CA LEU A 82 -7.67 -1.01 6.52
C LEU A 82 -7.96 -2.50 6.32
N ILE A 83 -7.73 -3.32 7.36
CA ILE A 83 -8.02 -4.76 7.30
C ILE A 83 -9.50 -4.99 6.96
N LYS A 84 -10.42 -4.27 7.62
CA LYS A 84 -11.85 -4.41 7.37
C LYS A 84 -12.23 -3.97 5.95
N ALA A 85 -11.64 -2.88 5.45
CA ALA A 85 -11.88 -2.36 4.11
C ALA A 85 -11.40 -3.35 3.03
N VAL A 86 -10.21 -3.93 3.19
CA VAL A 86 -9.68 -4.98 2.32
C VAL A 86 -10.62 -6.19 2.28
N VAL A 87 -11.05 -6.71 3.43
CA VAL A 87 -11.94 -7.88 3.47
C VAL A 87 -13.27 -7.58 2.80
N LYS A 88 -13.86 -6.40 3.03
CA LYS A 88 -15.09 -5.98 2.33
C LYS A 88 -14.92 -5.92 0.82
N GLY A 89 -13.81 -5.34 0.35
CA GLY A 89 -13.53 -5.19 -1.07
C GLY A 89 -13.23 -6.49 -1.79
N LEU A 90 -12.80 -7.53 -1.05
CA LEU A 90 -12.74 -8.90 -1.53
C LEU A 90 -14.15 -9.52 -1.56
N ASP A 91 -14.76 -9.72 -0.40
CA ASP A 91 -16.14 -10.16 -0.25
C ASP A 91 -16.64 -9.82 1.17
N ALA A 92 -17.62 -8.93 1.26
CA ALA A 92 -18.23 -8.54 2.53
C ALA A 92 -18.81 -9.72 3.33
N LYS A 93 -19.18 -10.84 2.69
CA LYS A 93 -19.67 -12.04 3.38
C LYS A 93 -18.59 -12.68 4.25
N TRP A 94 -17.31 -12.51 3.92
CA TRP A 94 -16.21 -13.07 4.71
C TRP A 94 -16.15 -12.48 6.11
N LEU A 95 -16.63 -11.24 6.31
CA LEU A 95 -16.73 -10.63 7.64
C LEU A 95 -17.68 -11.37 8.58
N LYS A 96 -18.49 -12.32 8.10
CA LYS A 96 -19.33 -13.17 8.96
C LYS A 96 -18.57 -14.34 9.57
N HIS A 97 -17.38 -14.65 9.07
CA HIS A 97 -16.56 -15.77 9.53
C HIS A 97 -15.37 -15.25 10.34
N PRO A 98 -14.91 -15.99 11.36
CA PRO A 98 -13.71 -15.67 12.08
C PRO A 98 -12.45 -16.08 11.30
N PHE A 99 -11.41 -15.24 11.38
CA PHE A 99 -10.12 -15.49 10.74
C PHE A 99 -8.97 -14.87 11.53
N SER A 100 -7.82 -15.51 11.44
CA SER A 100 -6.54 -15.00 11.94
C SER A 100 -5.97 -14.03 10.92
N ILE A 101 -5.34 -12.97 11.43
CA ILE A 101 -4.79 -11.88 10.63
C ILE A 101 -3.35 -11.65 11.06
N THR A 102 -2.45 -11.59 10.11
CA THR A 102 -1.10 -11.06 10.32
C THR A 102 -0.89 -9.90 9.36
N THR A 103 -0.59 -8.71 9.86
CA THR A 103 -0.24 -7.55 9.03
C THR A 103 1.21 -7.18 9.19
N LYS A 104 1.85 -6.75 8.10
CA LYS A 104 3.21 -6.19 8.11
C LYS A 104 3.25 -4.86 7.42
N ASP A 105 3.97 -3.91 8.00
CA ASP A 105 4.34 -2.66 7.34
C ASP A 105 5.75 -2.84 6.78
N VAL A 106 5.88 -2.66 5.46
CA VAL A 106 7.09 -2.99 4.71
C VAL A 106 7.54 -1.75 3.96
N TRP A 107 8.79 -1.33 4.20
CA TRP A 107 9.42 -0.30 3.40
C TRP A 107 9.94 -0.91 2.11
N LEU A 108 9.52 -0.32 1.00
CA LEU A 108 9.95 -0.69 -0.33
C LEU A 108 10.75 0.44 -0.96
N LEU A 109 11.71 0.07 -1.80
CA LEU A 109 12.30 0.95 -2.79
C LEU A 109 11.69 0.58 -4.14
N LYS A 110 10.94 1.53 -4.69
CA LYS A 110 10.30 1.43 -6.00
C LYS A 110 11.20 2.08 -7.05
N ASP A 111 11.45 1.35 -8.12
CA ASP A 111 12.30 1.77 -9.24
C ASP A 111 13.69 2.27 -8.80
N SER A 112 14.20 1.68 -7.72
CA SER A 112 15.48 2.05 -7.07
C SER A 112 15.59 3.52 -6.60
N LEU A 113 14.49 4.27 -6.59
CA LEU A 113 14.50 5.73 -6.37
C LEU A 113 13.52 6.14 -5.27
N GLN A 114 12.28 5.67 -5.35
CA GLN A 114 11.20 6.13 -4.48
C GLN A 114 11.04 5.18 -3.29
N LYS A 115 11.16 5.71 -2.07
CA LYS A 115 10.79 4.97 -0.87
C LYS A 115 9.28 5.03 -0.67
N ASP A 116 8.68 3.88 -0.38
CA ASP A 116 7.25 3.76 -0.11
C ASP A 116 7.02 2.77 1.04
N VAL A 117 5.88 2.89 1.72
CA VAL A 117 5.45 1.96 2.75
C VAL A 117 4.22 1.23 2.26
N VAL A 118 4.28 -0.09 2.21
CA VAL A 118 3.14 -0.94 1.89
C VAL A 118 2.70 -1.73 3.11
N ALA A 119 1.39 -1.94 3.22
CA ALA A 119 0.84 -2.85 4.21
C ALA A 119 0.54 -4.20 3.54
N ILE A 120 1.07 -5.29 4.10
CA ILE A 120 0.75 -6.65 3.66
C ILE A 120 -0.16 -7.29 4.70
N VAL A 121 -1.37 -7.67 4.30
CA VAL A 121 -2.37 -8.34 5.14
C VAL A 121 -2.43 -9.81 4.75
N ALA A 122 -2.12 -10.70 5.68
CA ALA A 122 -2.32 -12.13 5.53
C ALA A 122 -3.55 -12.57 6.33
N LEU A 123 -4.44 -13.33 5.70
CA LEU A 123 -5.66 -13.86 6.27
C LEU A 123 -5.63 -15.39 6.22
N GLU A 124 -5.98 -16.01 7.33
CA GLU A 124 -6.14 -17.46 7.45
C GLU A 124 -7.45 -17.77 8.18
N SER A 125 -8.22 -18.72 7.66
CA SER A 125 -9.47 -19.11 8.32
C SER A 125 -9.19 -19.59 9.75
N ALA A 126 -10.01 -19.15 10.69
CA ALA A 126 -9.97 -19.65 12.06
C ALA A 126 -11.03 -20.74 12.30
N GLU A 127 -11.73 -21.20 11.26
CA GLU A 127 -12.72 -22.27 11.30
C GLU A 127 -12.20 -23.52 10.58
N VAL A 128 -12.44 -24.69 11.16
CA VAL A 128 -12.01 -25.98 10.58
C VAL A 128 -12.73 -26.29 9.26
N ARG A 129 -13.97 -25.81 9.08
CA ARG A 129 -14.86 -26.17 7.97
C ARG A 129 -15.12 -25.05 6.98
N TRP A 130 -14.44 -23.92 7.13
CA TRP A 130 -14.58 -22.79 6.22
C TRP A 130 -13.20 -22.36 5.75
N SER A 131 -13.08 -22.07 4.47
CA SER A 131 -11.88 -21.53 3.85
C SER A 131 -12.26 -20.37 2.96
N PHE A 132 -11.29 -19.49 2.71
CA PHE A 132 -11.50 -18.39 1.79
C PHE A 132 -11.70 -18.94 0.37
N PRO A 133 -12.83 -18.67 -0.30
CA PRO A 133 -12.98 -19.03 -1.70
C PRO A 133 -12.00 -18.22 -2.54
N THR A 134 -11.46 -18.83 -3.59
CA THR A 134 -10.62 -18.11 -4.55
C THR A 134 -11.46 -17.05 -5.26
N ILE A 135 -10.99 -15.80 -5.24
CA ILE A 135 -11.61 -14.69 -5.97
C ILE A 135 -10.73 -14.34 -7.17
N ASN A 136 -11.33 -14.25 -8.36
CA ASN A 136 -10.66 -13.79 -9.56
C ASN A 136 -10.66 -12.25 -9.65
N LYS A 137 -10.06 -11.60 -8.66
CA LYS A 137 -9.92 -10.13 -8.62
C LYS A 137 -8.45 -9.80 -8.62
N GLU A 138 -7.98 -9.13 -9.67
CA GLU A 138 -6.55 -8.82 -9.83
C GLU A 138 -6.08 -7.78 -8.80
N TYR A 139 -6.86 -6.71 -8.67
CA TYR A 139 -6.71 -5.67 -7.66
C TYR A 139 -8.02 -4.87 -7.57
N PHE A 140 -8.14 -4.04 -6.54
CA PHE A 140 -9.23 -3.08 -6.41
C PHE A 140 -8.79 -1.86 -5.60
N MET A 141 -9.44 -0.73 -5.85
CA MET A 141 -9.23 0.48 -5.05
C MET A 141 -9.98 0.33 -3.72
N ILE A 142 -9.33 0.68 -2.63
CA ILE A 142 -9.97 0.81 -1.32
C ILE A 142 -10.65 2.18 -1.30
N GLU A 143 -11.95 2.15 -1.55
CA GLU A 143 -12.83 3.31 -1.38
C GLU A 143 -12.76 3.77 0.09
N GLU A 144 -12.92 5.07 0.34
CA GLU A 144 -12.77 5.73 1.66
C GLU A 144 -11.33 6.15 2.06
N CYS A 145 -10.31 5.92 1.24
CA CYS A 145 -8.99 6.56 1.41
C CYS A 145 -8.91 7.93 0.71
N GLU A 146 -8.21 8.89 1.32
CA GLU A 146 -7.89 10.19 0.67
C GLU A 146 -6.90 10.04 -0.49
N ALA A 147 -5.92 9.15 -0.34
CA ALA A 147 -5.01 8.74 -1.40
C ALA A 147 -5.55 7.49 -2.10
N PRO A 148 -5.29 7.30 -3.41
CA PRO A 148 -5.78 6.15 -4.16
C PRO A 148 -5.01 4.87 -3.76
N LEU A 149 -5.46 4.24 -2.68
CA LEU A 149 -4.88 3.02 -2.13
C LEU A 149 -5.50 1.80 -2.82
N TYR A 150 -4.65 0.91 -3.34
CA TYR A 150 -5.07 -0.31 -4.03
C TYR A 150 -4.70 -1.55 -3.23
N ALA A 151 -5.59 -2.52 -3.23
CA ALA A 151 -5.40 -3.85 -2.66
C ALA A 151 -5.16 -4.86 -3.79
N VAL A 152 -4.07 -5.62 -3.69
CA VAL A 152 -3.67 -6.65 -4.66
C VAL A 152 -3.66 -8.01 -3.97
N PRO A 153 -4.69 -8.86 -4.18
CA PRO A 153 -4.78 -10.16 -3.51
C PRO A 153 -4.02 -11.28 -4.24
N TYR A 154 -3.53 -12.22 -3.43
CA TYR A 154 -2.84 -13.45 -3.81
C TYR A 154 -3.35 -14.60 -2.96
N PHE A 155 -3.74 -15.70 -3.61
CA PHE A 155 -4.18 -16.93 -2.95
C PHE A 155 -3.06 -17.96 -3.02
N ILE A 156 -2.44 -18.27 -1.88
CA ILE A 156 -1.27 -19.15 -1.82
C ILE A 156 -1.47 -20.12 -0.64
N ASN A 157 -1.43 -21.42 -0.93
CA ASN A 157 -1.53 -22.50 0.08
C ASN A 157 -2.74 -22.36 1.02
N GLY A 158 -3.91 -21.99 0.49
CA GLY A 158 -5.14 -21.84 1.28
C GLY A 158 -5.22 -20.58 2.14
N ARG A 159 -4.23 -19.68 2.04
CA ARG A 159 -4.20 -18.37 2.70
C ARG A 159 -4.36 -17.25 1.69
N VAL A 160 -4.90 -16.12 2.15
CA VAL A 160 -5.05 -14.91 1.35
C VAL A 160 -4.02 -13.90 1.79
N TYR A 161 -3.19 -13.42 0.88
CA TYR A 161 -2.24 -12.34 1.10
C TYR A 161 -2.67 -11.14 0.27
N ILE A 162 -2.69 -9.96 0.86
CA ILE A 162 -3.10 -8.74 0.19
C ILE A 162 -2.02 -7.69 0.39
N ILE A 163 -1.46 -7.18 -0.69
CA ILE A 163 -0.56 -6.02 -0.66
C ILE A 163 -1.41 -4.75 -0.88
N CYS A 164 -1.36 -3.82 0.06
CA CYS A 164 -2.00 -2.51 -0.03
C CYS A 164 -0.92 -1.47 -0.36
N LEU A 165 -1.04 -0.80 -1.51
CA LEU A 165 -0.07 0.18 -1.98
C LEU A 165 -0.71 1.35 -2.74
N THR A 166 -0.02 2.47 -2.84
CA THR A 166 -0.37 3.56 -3.75
C THR A 166 0.42 3.37 -5.05
N PRO A 167 -0.21 2.95 -6.16
CA PRO A 167 0.52 2.64 -7.39
C PRO A 167 1.01 3.91 -8.08
N SER A 168 1.94 3.74 -9.03
CA SER A 168 2.13 4.78 -10.07
C SER A 168 0.92 4.80 -10.98
N PHE A 169 0.68 5.91 -11.66
CA PHE A 169 -0.41 6.01 -12.62
C PHE A 169 0.11 6.38 -14.01
N GLN A 170 -0.50 5.80 -15.02
CA GLN A 170 -0.32 6.16 -16.42
C GLN A 170 -1.56 6.91 -16.89
N ILE A 171 -1.34 8.01 -17.60
CA ILE A 171 -2.39 8.74 -18.29
C ILE A 171 -2.48 8.18 -19.71
N LYS A 172 -3.67 7.73 -20.11
CA LYS A 172 -3.97 7.25 -21.47
C LYS A 172 -5.21 8.00 -21.96
N GLY A 173 -5.00 8.96 -22.87
CA GLY A 173 -6.05 9.92 -23.20
C GLY A 173 -6.41 10.74 -21.97
N ASP A 174 -7.71 10.81 -21.65
CA ASP A 174 -8.22 11.54 -20.49
C ASP A 174 -8.37 10.66 -19.23
N GLU A 175 -7.99 9.39 -19.30
CA GLU A 175 -8.15 8.42 -18.23
C GLU A 175 -6.83 8.08 -17.52
N MET A 176 -6.92 7.85 -16.21
CA MET A 176 -5.80 7.54 -15.34
C MET A 176 -5.86 6.07 -14.89
N TYR A 177 -4.79 5.33 -15.14
CA TYR A 177 -4.74 3.89 -14.88
C TYR A 177 -3.63 3.55 -13.87
N PRO A 178 -3.92 2.75 -12.82
CA PRO A 178 -2.90 2.28 -11.91
C PRO A 178 -1.93 1.34 -12.64
N THR A 179 -0.64 1.55 -12.44
CA THR A 179 0.42 0.67 -12.94
C THR A 179 0.80 -0.28 -11.82
N ILE A 180 0.27 -1.49 -11.87
CA ILE A 180 0.50 -2.55 -10.89
C ILE A 180 1.02 -3.78 -11.65
N ASP A 181 2.23 -4.22 -11.34
CA ASP A 181 2.71 -5.53 -11.77
C ASP A 181 2.54 -6.53 -10.63
N ARG A 182 1.51 -7.39 -10.78
CA ARG A 182 1.19 -8.41 -9.79
C ARG A 182 2.30 -9.44 -9.66
N LYS A 183 2.99 -9.78 -10.74
CA LYS A 183 4.05 -10.79 -10.75
C LYS A 183 5.28 -10.25 -10.01
N GLU A 184 5.69 -9.02 -10.30
CA GLU A 184 6.80 -8.38 -9.60
C GLU A 184 6.51 -8.23 -8.10
N LEU A 185 5.32 -7.75 -7.74
CA LEU A 185 4.89 -7.67 -6.33
C LEU A 185 4.89 -9.05 -5.66
N GLN A 186 4.46 -10.09 -6.35
CA GLN A 186 4.51 -11.45 -5.82
C GLN A 186 5.96 -11.90 -5.60
N GLU A 187 6.80 -11.85 -6.63
CA GLU A 187 8.15 -12.42 -6.62
C GLU A 187 9.13 -11.63 -5.76
N LYS A 188 9.04 -10.29 -5.75
CA LYS A 188 10.00 -9.42 -5.06
C LYS A 188 9.56 -8.93 -3.69
N VAL A 189 8.25 -8.92 -3.42
CA VAL A 189 7.73 -8.41 -2.14
C VAL A 189 7.10 -9.53 -1.32
N LEU A 190 6.14 -10.27 -1.87
CA LEU A 190 5.40 -11.27 -1.09
C LEU A 190 6.23 -12.52 -0.80
N MET A 191 6.79 -13.16 -1.82
CA MET A 191 7.52 -14.43 -1.72
C MET A 191 8.69 -14.37 -0.72
N PRO A 192 9.55 -13.33 -0.71
CA PRO A 192 10.64 -13.22 0.27
C PRO A 192 10.16 -13.15 1.71
N LEU A 193 8.94 -12.66 1.95
CA LEU A 193 8.38 -12.48 3.28
C LEU A 193 7.50 -13.65 3.73
N MET A 194 7.17 -14.61 2.86
CA MET A 194 6.19 -15.67 3.15
C MET A 194 6.47 -16.45 4.44
N GLN A 195 7.74 -16.80 4.70
CA GLN A 195 8.10 -17.56 5.89
C GLN A 195 7.86 -16.76 7.18
N SER A 196 7.92 -15.43 7.12
CA SER A 196 7.73 -14.53 8.25
C SER A 196 6.27 -14.29 8.65
N PHE A 197 5.32 -14.86 7.90
CA PHE A 197 3.89 -14.85 8.19
C PHE A 197 3.40 -16.08 8.98
N LYS A 198 4.31 -17.01 9.30
CA LYS A 198 3.99 -18.18 10.13
C LYS A 198 3.83 -17.81 11.61
#